data_AF-A0A0M9XS22-F1
#
_entry.id   AF-A0A0M9XS22-F1
#
_cell.length_a   1.000
_cell.length_b   1.000
_cell.length_c   1.000
_cell.angle_alpha   90.00
_cell.angle_beta   90.00
_cell.angle_gamma   90.00
#
_symmetry.space_group_name_H-M   'P 1'
#
loop_
_entity.id
_entity.type
_entity.pdbx_description
1 polymer ?
#
loop_
_entity_poly.entity_id
_entity_poly.type
_entity_poly.pdbx_seq_one_letter_code
_entity_poly.pdbx_strand_id
1 'polypeptide(L)'
;AFAFGYAMAGRVLSPLGRITRTAQRVAGSDLHRRIELGGPDDELKELADTFDEMLDRLDRAFESQRRFVANASHELRTPLAINRTLLEVQLADPDASPELAQLGKTLLATNERSEQLVEGLLLLARSENKIVDKKPV
;
A
#
# COMPACT_ATOMS: atom_id res chain seq x y z
N ALA A 1 -19.07 34.75 -36.50
CA ALA A 1 -17.72 34.17 -36.31
C ALA A 1 -17.43 33.86 -34.83
N PHE A 2 -17.45 34.84 -33.93
CA PHE A 2 -17.12 34.62 -32.50
C PHE A 2 -17.99 33.56 -31.78
N ALA A 3 -19.31 33.56 -32.00
CA ALA A 3 -20.21 32.56 -31.39
C ALA A 3 -19.89 31.12 -31.85
N PHE A 4 -19.44 30.94 -33.09
CA PHE A 4 -19.05 29.64 -33.63
C PHE A 4 -17.72 29.16 -33.05
N GLY A 5 -16.74 30.06 -32.90
CA GLY A 5 -15.47 29.76 -32.23
C GLY A 5 -15.66 29.36 -30.76
N TYR A 6 -16.55 30.05 -30.03
CA TYR A 6 -16.88 29.70 -28.66
C TYR A 6 -17.57 28.32 -28.54
N ALA A 7 -18.53 28.03 -29.43
CA ALA A 7 -19.21 26.73 -29.46
C ALA A 7 -18.26 25.57 -29.80
N MET A 8 -17.34 25.77 -30.76
CA MET A 8 -16.32 24.80 -31.11
C MET A 8 -15.32 24.57 -29.97
N ALA A 9 -14.81 25.64 -29.36
CA ALA A 9 -13.90 25.53 -28.21
C ALA A 9 -14.56 24.81 -27.03
N GLY A 10 -15.82 25.11 -26.72
CA GLY A 10 -16.57 24.42 -25.68
C GLY A 10 -16.77 22.92 -25.96
N ARG A 11 -16.96 22.54 -27.24
CA ARG A 11 -17.11 21.13 -27.63
C ARG A 11 -15.79 20.36 -27.57
N VAL A 12 -14.69 20.97 -28.03
CA VAL A 12 -13.34 20.36 -27.99
C VAL A 12 -12.85 20.25 -26.54
N LEU A 13 -13.08 21.25 -25.69
CA LEU A 13 -12.62 21.25 -24.29
C LEU A 13 -13.55 20.51 -23.32
N SER A 14 -14.74 20.08 -23.78
CA SER A 14 -15.71 19.32 -22.97
C SER A 14 -15.11 18.11 -22.23
N PRO A 15 -14.20 17.31 -22.83
CA PRO A 15 -13.60 16.15 -22.17
C PRO A 15 -12.66 16.48 -21.00
N LEU A 16 -12.07 17.68 -20.95
CA LEU A 16 -11.13 18.06 -19.88
C LEU A 16 -11.77 17.96 -18.49
N GLY A 17 -13.04 18.36 -18.36
CA GLY A 17 -13.76 18.22 -17.11
C GLY A 17 -13.95 16.76 -16.68
N ARG A 18 -13.96 15.79 -17.61
CA ARG A 18 -14.01 14.36 -17.27
C ARG A 18 -12.64 13.88 -16.77
N ILE A 19 -11.56 14.26 -17.45
CA ILE A 19 -10.17 13.96 -17.06
C ILE A 19 -9.90 14.47 -15.65
N THR A 20 -10.15 15.76 -15.38
CA THR A 20 -9.93 16.38 -14.06
C THR A 20 -10.74 15.71 -12.95
N ARG A 21 -12.03 15.41 -13.20
CA ARG A 21 -12.89 14.74 -12.20
C ARG A 21 -12.44 13.32 -11.92
N THR A 22 -11.97 12.58 -12.92
CA THR A 22 -11.43 11.23 -12.71
C THR A 22 -10.12 11.29 -11.94
N ALA A 23 -9.20 12.19 -12.29
CA ALA A 23 -7.96 12.41 -11.54
C ALA A 23 -8.22 12.73 -10.06
N GLN A 24 -9.17 13.64 -9.77
CA GLN A 24 -9.54 13.99 -8.39
C GLN A 24 -10.15 12.82 -7.61
N ARG A 25 -10.92 11.94 -8.27
CA ARG A 25 -11.50 10.76 -7.63
C ARG A 25 -10.47 9.67 -7.35
N VAL A 26 -9.54 9.46 -8.30
CA VAL A 26 -8.48 8.46 -8.14
C VAL A 26 -7.54 8.85 -7.00
N ALA A 27 -7.21 10.14 -6.88
CA ALA A 27 -6.38 10.65 -5.79
C ALA A 27 -6.98 10.41 -4.38
N GLY A 28 -8.29 10.17 -4.27
CA GLY A 28 -9.00 10.15 -2.99
C GLY A 28 -9.88 8.94 -2.73
N SER A 29 -9.92 7.89 -3.58
CA SER A 29 -10.76 6.70 -3.32
C SER A 29 -10.38 5.41 -4.05
N ASP A 30 -9.92 5.47 -5.30
CA ASP A 30 -9.92 4.28 -6.15
C ASP A 30 -8.91 4.39 -7.30
N LEU A 31 -7.75 3.73 -7.14
CA LEU A 31 -6.70 3.63 -8.15
C LEU A 31 -7.03 2.68 -9.30
N HIS A 32 -8.15 1.95 -9.25
CA HIS A 32 -8.56 1.02 -10.30
C HIS A 32 -9.39 1.71 -11.39
N ARG A 33 -9.86 2.94 -11.16
CA ARG A 33 -10.57 3.70 -12.18
C ARG A 33 -9.64 4.20 -13.26
N ARG A 34 -10.15 4.22 -14.48
CA ARG A 34 -9.50 4.77 -15.66
C ARG A 34 -10.37 5.88 -16.26
N ILE A 35 -9.76 6.78 -17.02
CA ILE A 35 -10.45 7.84 -17.74
C ILE A 35 -11.22 7.22 -18.90
N GLU A 36 -10.60 6.30 -19.65
CA GLU A 36 -11.20 5.63 -20.82
C GLU A 36 -11.88 6.63 -21.75
N LEU A 37 -11.09 7.57 -22.27
CA LEU A 37 -11.61 8.59 -23.17
C LEU A 37 -11.86 7.98 -24.56
N GLY A 38 -13.14 7.81 -24.89
CA GLY A 38 -13.58 7.52 -26.25
C GLY A 38 -13.60 8.78 -27.11
N GLY A 39 -13.47 8.63 -28.42
CA GLY A 39 -13.39 9.74 -29.36
C GLY A 39 -12.33 9.50 -30.44
N PRO A 40 -12.09 10.49 -31.31
CA PRO A 40 -11.00 10.46 -32.28
C PRO A 40 -9.63 10.45 -31.57
N ASP A 41 -8.60 9.98 -32.28
CA ASP A 41 -7.21 9.99 -31.81
C ASP A 41 -6.63 11.42 -31.88
N ASP A 42 -7.05 12.25 -30.92
CA ASP A 42 -6.60 13.63 -30.73
C ASP A 42 -5.72 13.78 -29.47
N GLU A 43 -5.18 14.98 -29.26
CA GLU A 43 -4.27 15.27 -28.14
C GLU A 43 -4.94 15.07 -26.77
N LEU A 44 -6.28 15.17 -26.69
CA LEU A 44 -7.01 14.92 -25.44
C LEU A 44 -7.13 13.43 -25.16
N LYS A 45 -7.29 12.61 -26.19
CA LYS A 45 -7.22 11.15 -26.06
C LYS A 45 -5.81 10.71 -25.63
N GLU A 46 -4.77 11.22 -26.28
CA GLU A 46 -3.37 10.92 -25.91
C GLU A 46 -3.07 11.28 -24.45
N LEU A 47 -3.56 12.43 -23.98
CA LEU A 47 -3.43 12.85 -22.58
C LEU A 47 -4.17 11.90 -21.63
N ALA A 48 -5.38 11.46 -21.99
CA ALA A 48 -6.15 10.51 -21.19
C ALA A 48 -5.44 9.16 -21.09
N ASP A 49 -4.94 8.64 -22.21
CA ASP A 49 -4.22 7.36 -22.28
C ASP A 49 -2.92 7.42 -21.46
N THR A 50 -2.17 8.54 -21.55
CA THR A 50 -0.97 8.77 -20.71
C THR A 50 -1.30 8.77 -19.22
N PHE A 51 -2.43 9.38 -18.84
CA PHE A 51 -2.86 9.38 -17.45
C PHE A 51 -3.25 7.98 -16.98
N ASP A 52 -3.97 7.23 -17.81
CA ASP A 52 -4.36 5.84 -17.53
C ASP A 52 -3.12 4.94 -17.37
N GLU A 53 -2.06 5.11 -18.17
CA GLU A 53 -0.78 4.41 -17.96
C GLU A 53 -0.12 4.77 -16.63
N MET A 54 -0.14 6.04 -16.22
CA MET A 54 0.38 6.44 -14.91
C MET A 54 -0.41 5.78 -13.77
N LEU A 55 -1.74 5.70 -13.90
CA LEU A 55 -2.60 5.03 -12.92
C LEU A 55 -2.31 3.52 -12.84
N ASP A 56 -2.13 2.85 -13.99
CA ASP A 56 -1.72 1.44 -14.05
C ASP A 56 -0.40 1.19 -13.32
N ARG A 57 0.59 2.07 -13.51
CA ARG A 57 1.89 1.96 -12.83
C ARG A 57 1.74 2.13 -11.32
N LEU A 58 0.93 3.08 -10.87
CA LEU A 58 0.65 3.28 -9.45
C LEU A 58 -0.06 2.07 -8.84
N ASP A 59 -1.10 1.56 -9.49
CA ASP A 59 -1.87 0.41 -9.03
C ASP A 59 -0.97 -0.82 -8.85
N ARG A 60 -0.14 -1.13 -9.86
CA ARG A 60 0.85 -2.22 -9.77
C ARG A 60 1.87 -2.01 -8.64
N ALA A 61 2.31 -0.77 -8.41
CA ALA A 61 3.23 -0.45 -7.33
C ALA A 61 2.59 -0.68 -5.96
N PHE A 62 1.35 -0.24 -5.75
CA PHE A 62 0.60 -0.47 -4.51
C PHE A 62 0.30 -1.97 -4.28
N GLU A 63 -0.09 -2.71 -5.32
CA GLU A 63 -0.27 -4.17 -5.22
C GLU A 63 1.02 -4.89 -4.86
N SER A 64 2.15 -4.47 -5.45
CA SER A 64 3.47 -5.00 -5.13
C SER A 64 3.85 -4.72 -3.68
N GLN A 65 3.67 -3.47 -3.22
CA GLN A 65 3.91 -3.09 -1.83
C GLN A 65 3.03 -3.88 -0.86
N ARG A 66 1.74 -4.07 -1.17
CA ARG A 66 0.82 -4.85 -0.33
C ARG A 66 1.26 -6.31 -0.21
N ARG A 67 1.65 -6.93 -1.33
CA ARG A 67 2.20 -8.31 -1.33
C ARG A 67 3.52 -8.39 -0.57
N PHE A 68 4.41 -7.41 -0.75
CA PHE A 68 5.68 -7.33 -0.02
C PHE A 68 5.45 -7.26 1.48
N VAL A 69 4.57 -6.37 1.96
CA VAL A 69 4.24 -6.24 3.38
C VAL A 69 3.63 -7.53 3.93
N ALA A 70 2.73 -8.18 3.18
CA ALA A 70 2.15 -9.46 3.58
C ALA A 70 3.22 -10.56 3.71
N ASN A 71 4.07 -10.72 2.70
CA ASN A 71 5.14 -11.72 2.69
C ASN A 71 6.16 -11.44 3.80
N ALA A 72 6.62 -10.21 3.94
CA ALA A 72 7.55 -9.81 5.01
C ALA A 72 6.95 -10.10 6.41
N SER A 73 5.64 -9.93 6.59
CA SER A 73 4.98 -10.30 7.85
C SER A 73 5.15 -11.78 8.19
N HIS A 74 4.97 -12.66 7.20
CA HIS A 74 5.09 -14.10 7.38
C HIS A 74 6.54 -14.53 7.55
N GLU A 75 7.44 -14.05 6.67
CA GLU A 75 8.85 -14.40 6.66
C GLU A 75 9.58 -13.91 7.92
N LEU A 76 9.16 -12.80 8.54
CA LEU A 76 9.74 -12.32 9.80
C LEU A 76 9.15 -13.01 11.04
N ARG A 77 7.86 -13.39 11.01
CA ARG A 77 7.21 -14.04 12.16
C ARG A 77 7.77 -15.45 12.41
N THR A 78 8.07 -16.19 11.35
CA THR A 78 8.61 -17.57 11.44
C THR A 78 9.92 -17.66 12.25
N PRO A 79 11.00 -16.92 11.92
CA PRO A 79 12.25 -17.01 12.68
C PRO A 79 12.11 -16.50 14.12
N LEU A 80 11.27 -15.49 14.38
CA LEU A 80 11.00 -15.02 15.74
C LEU A 80 10.28 -16.07 16.58
N ALA A 81 9.30 -16.77 16.00
CA ALA A 81 8.60 -17.87 16.65
C ALA A 81 9.53 -19.07 16.92
N ILE A 82 10.44 -19.38 16.00
CA ILE A 82 11.46 -20.41 16.19
C ILE A 82 12.40 -20.02 17.34
N ASN A 83 12.94 -18.79 17.34
CA ASN A 83 13.81 -18.31 18.41
C ASN A 83 13.11 -18.37 19.78
N ARG A 84 11.87 -17.91 19.85
CA ARG A 84 11.04 -18.01 21.06
C ARG A 84 10.93 -19.44 21.54
N THR A 85 10.58 -20.37 20.65
CA THR A 85 10.42 -21.79 20.99
C THR A 85 11.72 -22.38 21.53
N LEU A 86 12.85 -22.10 20.87
CA LEU A 86 14.17 -22.59 21.31
C LEU A 86 14.55 -22.03 22.69
N LEU A 87 14.29 -20.75 22.94
CA LEU A 87 14.55 -20.11 24.22
C LEU A 87 13.64 -20.65 25.33
N GLU A 88 12.35 -20.85 25.04
CA GLU A 88 11.39 -21.44 25.98
C GLU A 88 11.79 -22.89 26.35
N VAL A 89 12.22 -23.69 25.38
CA VAL A 89 12.73 -25.06 25.62
C VAL A 89 13.98 -25.03 26.48
N GLN A 90 14.95 -24.15 26.19
CA GLN A 90 16.17 -24.03 26.97
C GLN A 90 15.90 -23.56 28.40
N LEU A 91 14.91 -22.67 28.60
CA LEU A 91 14.51 -22.18 29.92
C LEU A 91 13.71 -23.21 30.73
N ALA A 92 13.17 -24.24 30.09
CA ALA A 92 12.47 -25.33 30.76
C ALA A 92 13.41 -26.40 31.33
N ASP A 93 14.71 -26.35 31.00
CA ASP A 93 15.73 -27.26 31.53
C ASP A 93 16.00 -27.02 33.03
N PRO A 94 15.68 -27.96 33.92
CA PRO A 94 15.87 -27.80 35.37
C PRO A 94 17.35 -27.82 35.79
N ASP A 95 18.25 -28.35 34.96
CA ASP A 95 19.68 -28.45 35.23
C ASP A 95 20.47 -27.23 34.71
N ALA A 96 19.78 -26.27 34.09
CA ALA A 96 20.40 -25.07 33.56
C ALA A 96 21.05 -24.22 34.66
N SER A 97 22.27 -23.74 34.40
CA SER A 97 22.95 -22.85 35.35
C SER A 97 22.17 -21.54 35.53
N PRO A 98 22.25 -20.90 36.71
CA PRO A 98 21.57 -19.62 36.96
C PRO A 98 21.92 -18.53 35.93
N GLU A 99 23.18 -18.52 35.47
CA GLU A 99 23.69 -17.59 34.46
C GLU A 99 23.04 -17.83 33.09
N LEU A 100 22.93 -19.09 32.66
CA LEU A 100 22.27 -19.47 31.41
C LEU A 100 20.77 -19.17 31.46
N ALA A 101 20.11 -19.44 32.59
CA ALA A 101 18.70 -19.11 32.78
C ALA A 101 18.46 -17.59 32.69
N GLN A 102 19.35 -16.78 33.27
CA GLN A 102 19.24 -15.32 33.20
C GLN A 102 19.50 -14.79 31.78
N LEU A 103 20.46 -15.35 31.06
CA LEU A 103 20.72 -15.03 29.66
C LEU A 103 19.51 -15.37 28.78
N GLY A 104 18.95 -16.58 28.93
CA GLY A 104 17.78 -17.03 28.19
C GLY A 104 16.57 -16.12 28.38
N LYS A 105 16.28 -15.69 29.63
CA LYS A 105 15.22 -14.72 29.93
C LYS A 105 15.44 -13.37 29.24
N THR A 106 16.69 -12.91 29.22
CA THR A 106 17.06 -11.64 28.57
C THR A 106 16.88 -11.71 27.05
N LEU A 107 17.30 -12.82 26.44
CA LEU A 107 17.10 -13.08 25.02
C LEU A 107 15.61 -13.20 24.67
N LEU A 108 14.82 -13.88 25.50
CA LEU A 108 13.38 -14.03 25.29
C LEU A 108 12.67 -12.66 25.30
N ALA A 109 12.95 -11.83 26.30
CA ALA A 109 12.41 -10.46 26.37
C ALA A 109 12.83 -9.60 25.17
N THR A 110 14.05 -9.81 24.66
CA THR A 110 14.54 -9.11 23.45
C THR A 110 13.82 -9.59 22.19
N ASN A 111 13.56 -10.90 22.08
CA ASN A 111 12.79 -11.48 20.98
C ASN A 111 11.34 -10.97 20.97
N GLU A 112 10.68 -10.94 22.13
CA GLU A 112 9.32 -10.39 22.27
C GLU A 112 9.25 -8.91 21.88
N ARG A 113 10.24 -8.10 22.28
CA ARG A 113 10.32 -6.70 21.85
C ARG A 113 10.49 -6.58 20.34
N SER A 114 11.27 -7.47 19.73
CA SER A 114 11.49 -7.50 18.28
C SER A 114 10.20 -7.89 17.54
N GLU A 115 9.44 -8.85 18.05
CA GLU A 115 8.11 -9.22 17.56
C GLU A 115 7.18 -8.00 17.56
N GLN A 116 7.07 -7.29 18.68
CA GLN A 116 6.21 -6.10 18.81
C GLN A 116 6.60 -4.98 17.85
N LEU A 117 7.91 -4.74 17.68
CA LEU A 117 8.41 -3.74 16.73
C LEU A 117 8.05 -4.09 15.29
N VAL A 118 8.27 -5.35 14.89
CA VAL A 118 7.93 -5.83 13.55
C VAL A 118 6.44 -5.73 13.30
N GLU A 119 5.61 -6.17 14.26
CA GLU A 119 4.15 -6.07 14.14
C GLU A 119 3.67 -4.61 14.02
N GLY A 120 4.25 -3.70 14.80
CA GLY A 120 3.96 -2.27 14.72
C GLY A 120 4.31 -1.66 13.36
N LEU A 121 5.50 -1.98 12.82
CA LEU A 121 5.93 -1.51 11.49
C LEU A 121 5.04 -2.05 10.37
N LEU A 122 4.66 -3.32 10.44
CA LEU A 122 3.78 -3.94 9.46
C LEU A 122 2.35 -3.40 9.54
N LEU A 123 1.87 -3.08 10.74
CA LEU A 123 0.58 -2.42 10.94
C LEU A 123 0.57 -1.02 10.32
N LEU A 124 1.64 -0.24 10.52
CA LEU A 124 1.80 1.08 9.91
C LEU A 124 1.78 0.98 8.38
N ALA A 125 2.59 0.08 7.82
CA ALA A 125 2.67 -0.14 6.37
C ALA A 125 1.34 -0.62 5.75
N ARG A 126 0.49 -1.34 6.50
CA ARG A 126 -0.87 -1.71 6.08
C ARG A 126 -1.88 -0.57 6.20
N SER A 127 -1.68 0.32 7.17
CA SER A 127 -2.61 1.42 7.47
C SER A 127 -2.48 2.57 6.48
N GLU A 128 -1.27 2.89 6.02
CA GLU A 128 -1.05 3.85 4.92
C GLU A 128 -1.84 3.47 3.66
N ASN A 129 -2.03 2.17 3.42
CA ASN A 129 -2.84 1.65 2.30
C ASN A 129 -4.37 1.69 2.55
N LYS A 130 -4.83 1.96 3.77
CA LYS A 130 -6.27 1.99 4.14
C LYS A 130 -6.85 3.40 4.31
N ILE A 131 -6.07 4.47 4.13
CA ILE A 131 -6.51 5.86 4.37
C ILE A 131 -7.65 6.32 3.42
N VAL A 132 -8.07 5.48 2.48
CA VAL A 132 -8.96 5.87 1.39
C VAL A 132 -10.34 5.20 1.40
N ASP A 133 -10.87 4.84 2.58
CA ASP A 133 -12.26 4.41 2.73
C ASP A 133 -13.02 5.33 3.71
N LYS A 134 -13.01 6.64 3.42
CA LYS A 134 -13.99 7.56 4.02
C LYS A 134 -15.27 7.49 3.20
N LYS A 135 -16.20 6.61 3.60
CA LYS A 135 -17.61 6.79 3.26
C LYS A 135 -18.12 8.07 3.93
N PRO A 136 -18.69 9.04 3.19
CA PRO A 136 -19.34 10.18 3.80
C PRO A 136 -20.63 9.70 4.50
N VAL A 137 -20.83 10.20 5.72
CA VAL A 137 -22.06 10.04 6.52
C VAL A 137 -23.08 11.07 6.05
#